data_AF-A0A1C1C7S6-F1
#
_entry.id   AF-A0A1C1C7S6-F1
#
_cell.length_a   1.000
_cell.length_b   1.000
_cell.length_c   1.000
_cell.angle_alpha   90.00
_cell.angle_beta   90.00
_cell.angle_gamma   90.00
#
_symmetry.space_group_name_H-M   'P 1'
#
loop_
_entity.id
_entity.type
_entity.pdbx_description
1 polymer ?
#
loop_
_entity_poly.entity_id
_entity_poly.type
_entity_poly.pdbx_seq_one_letter_code
_entity_poly.pdbx_strand_id
1 'polypeptide(L)'
;MPMGKGFTISSDLDLGSTLLQGYARHTRRQSPTSSSPKAKRRKLGPLPRLKITAITNDTIATLASLAYSVKSLPNSRVVAAIIVGTGVNATIPMKFSSLGEAKVESIKKNKPDATETVVNTEVTIAGACGPLQSITTEWDRQLDKNCARPGFQPLEYMTGGRYIGELVRIIFFDYMTRAHKPPVPAASLPATIVHSYSFTTTFVSAVVARARSDSELAGELKRRIPPPESSNWGWSPHSAGALRKIAHLVQVRSAGLIAASTVGLLATVGEIALSEPGSPASLPDGMVLTDSKPSSPKSILSSLQRDTRDGLSPAPGSSAWKSGPEELVIAYTGGIIQHYPNFKEQTQRFIDRLVMRAGVQDGGKSVFLREARDGGIIGAGVLAGMETLERNSS
;
A
#
# COMPACT_ATOMS: atom_id res chain seq x y z
N MET A 1 18.76 -8.86 9.65
CA MET A 1 17.70 -8.33 10.55
C MET A 1 16.53 -9.30 10.57
N PRO A 2 15.97 -9.68 11.74
CA PRO A 2 14.76 -10.51 11.78
C PRO A 2 13.59 -9.74 11.17
N MET A 3 13.11 -10.18 9.99
CA MET A 3 12.09 -9.50 9.18
C MET A 3 10.64 -9.83 9.57
N GLY A 4 10.41 -10.76 10.52
CA GLY A 4 9.07 -11.24 10.87
C GLY A 4 8.42 -10.57 12.10
N LYS A 5 7.11 -10.39 12.06
CA LYS A 5 6.27 -10.07 13.24
C LYS A 5 6.01 -11.34 14.04
N GLY A 6 6.92 -11.71 14.94
CA GLY A 6 6.71 -12.80 15.91
C GLY A 6 7.09 -14.21 15.45
N PHE A 7 7.39 -14.43 14.17
CA PHE A 7 7.98 -15.66 13.66
C PHE A 7 9.42 -15.39 13.24
N THR A 8 10.39 -15.89 14.02
CA THR A 8 11.81 -15.86 13.62
C THR A 8 12.13 -17.22 13.01
N ILE A 9 12.19 -17.28 11.68
CA ILE A 9 12.80 -18.41 10.99
C ILE A 9 14.30 -18.09 10.93
N SER A 10 15.10 -18.81 11.72
CA SER A 10 16.54 -18.55 11.89
C SER A 10 17.44 -19.34 10.94
N SER A 11 16.88 -20.20 10.09
CA SER A 11 17.61 -21.07 9.17
C SER A 11 16.89 -21.15 7.82
N ASP A 12 17.58 -21.63 6.79
CA ASP A 12 16.96 -22.04 5.53
C ASP A 12 15.89 -23.09 5.82
N LEU A 13 14.63 -22.64 5.85
CA LEU A 13 13.49 -23.48 6.11
C LEU A 13 12.81 -23.73 4.77
N ASP A 14 12.72 -25.00 4.38
CA ASP A 14 11.78 -25.41 3.34
C ASP A 14 10.36 -25.20 3.86
N LEU A 15 9.81 -24.03 3.54
CA LEU A 15 8.47 -23.62 3.93
C LEU A 15 7.42 -24.59 3.38
N GLY A 16 7.62 -25.14 2.19
CA GLY A 16 6.72 -26.11 1.57
C GLY A 16 6.64 -27.40 2.38
N SER A 17 7.79 -28.01 2.67
CA SER A 17 7.86 -29.20 3.53
C SER A 17 7.28 -28.93 4.92
N THR A 18 7.59 -27.78 5.52
CA THR A 18 7.09 -27.41 6.85
C THR A 18 5.57 -27.28 6.88
N LEU A 19 4.98 -26.62 5.88
CA LEU A 19 3.53 -26.50 5.75
C LEU A 19 2.87 -27.87 5.55
N LEU A 20 3.45 -28.74 4.71
CA LEU A 20 2.96 -30.10 4.49
C LEU A 20 3.02 -30.95 5.76
N GLN A 21 4.09 -30.85 6.55
CA GLN A 21 4.24 -31.56 7.82
C GLN A 21 3.18 -31.10 8.85
N GLY A 22 2.95 -29.79 8.96
CA GLY A 22 1.90 -29.24 9.82
C GLY A 22 0.50 -29.70 9.38
N TYR A 23 0.25 -29.72 8.08
CA TYR A 23 -1.00 -30.15 7.49
C TYR A 23 -1.25 -31.66 7.66
N ALA A 24 -0.22 -32.50 7.49
CA ALA A 24 -0.31 -33.95 7.59
C ALA A 24 -0.83 -34.45 8.95
N ARG A 25 -0.65 -33.67 10.03
CA ARG A 25 -1.23 -33.98 11.36
C ARG A 25 -2.76 -34.03 11.34
N HIS A 26 -3.39 -33.39 10.36
CA HIS A 26 -4.85 -33.30 10.22
C HIS A 26 -5.43 -34.24 9.16
N THR A 27 -4.59 -34.84 8.29
CA THR A 27 -5.00 -35.82 7.29
C THR A 27 -5.00 -37.26 7.81
N ARG A 28 -4.29 -37.56 8.90
CA ARG A 28 -4.28 -38.89 9.52
C ARG A 28 -5.70 -39.29 9.96
N ARG A 29 -6.23 -40.35 9.36
CA ARG A 29 -7.40 -41.07 9.87
C ARG A 29 -6.98 -41.68 11.21
N GLN A 30 -7.63 -41.34 12.32
CA GLN A 30 -7.44 -42.10 13.55
C GLN A 30 -7.81 -43.56 13.24
N SER A 31 -6.98 -44.51 13.69
CA SER A 31 -7.35 -45.92 13.58
C SER A 31 -8.69 -46.11 14.31
N PRO A 32 -9.63 -46.89 13.76
CA PRO A 32 -10.94 -47.08 14.38
C PRO A 32 -10.90 -47.77 15.75
N THR A 33 -9.72 -48.14 16.26
CA THR A 33 -9.54 -48.85 17.54
C THR A 33 -9.29 -47.96 18.75
N SER A 34 -9.14 -46.63 18.63
CA SER A 34 -8.99 -45.76 19.80
C SER A 34 -10.31 -45.09 20.18
N SER A 35 -11.01 -45.66 21.15
CA SER A 35 -12.15 -45.03 21.84
C SER A 35 -11.68 -43.86 22.72
N SER A 36 -11.27 -42.73 22.12
CA SER A 36 -10.99 -41.50 22.87
C SER A 36 -12.12 -40.47 22.69
N PRO A 37 -12.49 -39.71 23.74
CA PRO A 37 -13.57 -38.71 23.68
C PRO A 37 -13.35 -37.59 22.64
N LYS A 38 -12.14 -37.47 22.06
CA LYS A 38 -11.85 -36.49 20.99
C LYS A 38 -12.53 -36.81 19.66
N ALA A 39 -13.11 -38.00 19.49
CA ALA A 39 -13.82 -38.40 18.27
C ALA A 39 -15.09 -37.57 18.01
N LYS A 40 -15.76 -37.04 19.05
CA LYS A 40 -16.99 -36.23 18.90
C LYS A 40 -16.79 -34.88 18.20
N ARG A 41 -15.55 -34.42 18.00
CA ARG A 41 -15.25 -33.04 17.58
C ARG A 41 -14.88 -32.85 16.10
N ARG A 42 -14.88 -33.89 15.25
CA ARG A 42 -14.65 -33.75 13.80
C ARG A 42 -15.85 -34.25 13.00
N LYS A 43 -16.83 -33.36 12.75
CA LYS A 43 -17.89 -33.56 11.74
C LYS A 43 -17.38 -33.47 10.29
N LEU A 44 -16.11 -33.10 10.09
CA LEU A 44 -15.48 -33.02 8.78
C LEU A 44 -14.49 -34.19 8.67
N GLY A 45 -14.60 -34.96 7.59
CA GLY A 45 -13.77 -36.14 7.32
C GLY A 45 -12.25 -35.87 7.26
N PRO A 46 -11.44 -36.85 6.81
CA PRO A 46 -10.02 -36.58 6.57
C PRO A 46 -9.89 -35.46 5.53
N LEU A 47 -9.02 -34.48 5.82
CA LEU A 47 -8.70 -33.44 4.85
C LEU A 47 -7.98 -34.06 3.63
N PRO A 48 -8.16 -33.50 2.41
CA PRO A 48 -7.54 -34.04 1.20
C PRO A 48 -6.02 -34.00 1.28
N ARG A 49 -5.31 -34.83 0.50
CA ARG A 49 -3.85 -34.67 0.36
C ARG A 49 -3.56 -33.38 -0.40
N LEU A 50 -2.55 -32.64 0.05
CA LEU A 50 -2.08 -31.42 -0.61
C LEU A 50 -0.73 -31.65 -1.28
N LYS A 51 -0.56 -31.02 -2.44
CA LYS A 51 0.74 -30.81 -3.10
C LYS A 51 0.94 -29.31 -3.21
N ILE A 52 2.03 -28.79 -2.66
CA ILE A 52 2.38 -27.38 -2.80
C ILE A 52 3.15 -27.22 -4.10
N THR A 53 2.54 -26.57 -5.09
CA THR A 53 3.15 -26.33 -6.40
C THR A 53 3.93 -25.01 -6.42
N ALA A 54 3.39 -23.97 -5.79
CA ALA A 54 4.02 -22.66 -5.71
C ALA A 54 3.77 -22.04 -4.33
N ILE A 55 4.74 -21.26 -3.87
CA ILE A 55 4.62 -20.37 -2.71
C ILE A 55 5.03 -18.99 -3.20
N THR A 56 4.22 -17.99 -2.90
CA THR A 56 4.46 -16.62 -3.36
C THR A 56 4.04 -15.63 -2.28
N ASN A 57 4.66 -14.45 -2.31
CA ASN A 57 4.22 -13.31 -1.52
C ASN A 57 3.01 -12.64 -2.20
N ASP A 58 2.17 -12.01 -1.39
CA ASP A 58 0.95 -11.32 -1.84
C ASP A 58 1.21 -10.24 -2.89
N THR A 59 2.27 -9.45 -2.76
CA THR A 59 2.65 -8.44 -3.77
C THR A 59 2.99 -9.10 -5.11
N ILE A 60 3.77 -10.19 -5.11
CA ILE A 60 4.20 -10.90 -6.32
C ILE A 60 3.02 -11.58 -7.01
N ALA A 61 2.15 -12.22 -6.23
CA ALA A 61 0.89 -12.76 -6.76
C ALA A 61 0.04 -11.65 -7.39
N THR A 62 -0.10 -10.51 -6.72
CA THR A 62 -0.85 -9.36 -7.23
C THR A 62 -0.28 -8.85 -8.55
N LEU A 63 1.05 -8.75 -8.65
CA LEU A 63 1.75 -8.41 -9.90
C LEU A 63 1.44 -9.41 -11.01
N ALA A 64 1.64 -10.70 -10.75
CA ALA A 64 1.44 -11.77 -11.72
C ALA A 64 -0.01 -11.86 -12.20
N SER A 65 -0.98 -11.70 -11.29
CA SER A 65 -2.40 -11.68 -11.61
C SER A 65 -2.72 -10.58 -12.62
N LEU A 66 -2.29 -9.36 -12.36
CA LEU A 66 -2.61 -8.25 -13.24
C LEU A 66 -1.82 -8.33 -14.54
N ALA A 67 -0.55 -8.72 -14.51
CA ALA A 67 0.26 -8.93 -15.71
C ALA A 67 -0.33 -10.01 -16.63
N TYR A 68 -0.95 -11.04 -16.05
CA TYR A 68 -1.68 -12.05 -16.81
C TYR A 68 -2.95 -11.48 -17.47
N SER A 69 -3.72 -10.64 -16.75
CA SER A 69 -4.97 -10.05 -17.26
C SER A 69 -4.78 -8.87 -18.22
N VAL A 70 -3.71 -8.08 -18.06
CA VAL A 70 -3.47 -6.83 -18.82
C VAL A 70 -2.98 -7.05 -20.24
N LYS A 71 -2.64 -8.30 -20.63
CA LYS A 71 -2.16 -8.63 -22.00
C LYS A 71 -3.08 -8.17 -23.15
N SER A 72 -4.32 -7.76 -22.86
CA SER A 72 -5.28 -7.23 -23.81
C SER A 72 -5.21 -5.70 -24.05
N LEU A 73 -4.44 -4.95 -23.27
CA LEU A 73 -4.46 -3.49 -23.32
C LEU A 73 -3.29 -2.93 -24.15
N PRO A 74 -3.57 -2.15 -25.21
CA PRO A 74 -2.51 -1.54 -26.02
C PRO A 74 -1.72 -0.53 -25.18
N ASN A 75 -0.40 -0.53 -25.35
CA ASN A 75 0.54 0.42 -24.70
C ASN A 75 0.49 0.44 -23.17
N SER A 76 -0.02 -0.61 -22.53
CA SER A 76 -0.06 -0.73 -21.06
C SER A 76 0.87 -1.84 -20.58
N ARG A 77 1.67 -1.56 -19.56
CA ARG A 77 2.58 -2.54 -18.96
C ARG A 77 2.51 -2.50 -17.45
N VAL A 78 2.34 -3.66 -16.82
CA VAL A 78 2.38 -3.76 -15.36
C VAL A 78 3.82 -3.70 -14.91
N VAL A 79 4.17 -2.68 -14.13
CA VAL A 79 5.56 -2.41 -13.73
C VAL A 79 5.83 -2.62 -12.25
N ALA A 80 4.80 -2.62 -11.40
CA ALA A 80 4.94 -2.89 -9.98
C ALA A 80 3.61 -3.36 -9.40
N ALA A 81 3.65 -3.88 -8.18
CA ALA A 81 2.43 -4.09 -7.39
C ALA A 81 2.60 -3.58 -5.96
N ILE A 82 1.52 -3.04 -5.41
CA ILE A 82 1.46 -2.53 -4.05
C ILE A 82 0.27 -3.11 -3.30
N ILE A 83 0.52 -3.52 -2.06
CA ILE A 83 -0.52 -3.95 -1.12
C ILE A 83 -0.72 -2.82 -0.13
N VAL A 84 -1.95 -2.32 -0.01
CA VAL A 84 -2.32 -1.31 0.98
C VAL A 84 -3.57 -1.78 1.71
N GLY A 85 -3.36 -2.58 2.75
CA GLY A 85 -4.40 -3.22 3.53
C GLY A 85 -4.13 -3.09 5.02
N THR A 86 -4.16 -4.20 5.75
CA THR A 86 -3.75 -4.23 7.16
C THR A 86 -2.31 -3.75 7.35
N GLY A 87 -1.43 -4.16 6.43
CA GLY A 87 -0.05 -3.67 6.29
C GLY A 87 0.19 -3.07 4.91
N VAL A 88 1.44 -2.69 4.67
CA VAL A 88 1.88 -2.11 3.39
C VAL A 88 3.14 -2.81 2.89
N ASN A 89 3.11 -3.19 1.62
CA ASN A 89 4.26 -3.78 0.95
C ASN A 89 4.21 -3.51 -0.55
N ALA A 90 5.34 -3.63 -1.23
CA ALA A 90 5.44 -3.46 -2.68
C ALA A 90 6.41 -4.46 -3.30
N THR A 91 6.19 -4.76 -4.58
CA THR A 91 7.11 -5.53 -5.42
C THR A 91 7.35 -4.83 -6.72
N ILE A 92 8.54 -5.03 -7.27
CA ILE A 92 8.96 -4.46 -8.54
C ILE A 92 9.96 -5.38 -9.25
N PRO A 93 9.85 -5.59 -10.58
CA PRO A 93 10.91 -6.20 -11.37
C PRO A 93 12.17 -5.34 -11.35
N MET A 94 13.33 -5.97 -11.21
CA MET A 94 14.63 -5.32 -11.18
C MET A 94 15.63 -6.08 -12.03
N LYS A 95 16.41 -5.35 -12.83
CA LYS A 95 17.56 -5.90 -13.56
C LYS A 95 18.62 -6.38 -12.59
N PHE A 96 19.35 -7.43 -12.96
CA PHE A 96 20.48 -7.92 -12.17
C PHE A 96 21.58 -6.88 -11.96
N SER A 97 21.76 -5.94 -12.90
CA SER A 97 22.69 -4.81 -12.76
C SER A 97 22.33 -3.84 -11.63
N SER A 98 21.09 -3.85 -11.15
CA SER A 98 20.61 -3.00 -10.05
C SER A 98 20.64 -3.72 -8.70
N LEU A 99 21.10 -4.97 -8.65
CA LEU A 99 21.11 -5.81 -7.45
C LEU A 99 22.55 -6.22 -7.12
N GLY A 100 22.86 -6.34 -5.83
CA GLY A 100 24.15 -6.88 -5.39
C GLY A 100 24.30 -8.36 -5.77
N GLU A 101 25.51 -8.77 -6.13
CA GLU A 101 25.80 -10.10 -6.71
C GLU A 101 25.28 -11.27 -5.87
N ALA A 102 25.39 -11.20 -4.54
CA ALA A 102 24.91 -12.23 -3.62
C ALA A 102 23.40 -12.50 -3.71
N LYS A 103 22.59 -11.53 -4.18
CA LYS A 103 21.15 -11.72 -4.40
C LYS A 103 20.83 -12.40 -5.73
N VAL A 104 21.79 -12.41 -6.65
CA VAL A 104 21.60 -12.83 -8.04
C VAL A 104 22.21 -14.21 -8.30
N GLU A 105 23.28 -14.57 -7.59
CA GLU A 105 24.04 -15.81 -7.78
C GLU A 105 23.17 -17.08 -7.77
N SER A 106 22.29 -17.21 -6.77
CA SER A 106 21.39 -18.37 -6.66
C SER A 106 20.36 -18.45 -7.79
N ILE A 107 19.95 -17.30 -8.34
CA ILE A 107 19.01 -17.22 -9.47
C ILE A 107 19.74 -17.61 -10.75
N LYS A 108 20.91 -17.03 -11.02
CA LYS A 108 21.74 -17.36 -12.20
C LYS A 108 22.14 -18.83 -12.24
N LYS A 109 22.42 -19.44 -11.08
CA LYS A 109 22.72 -20.87 -10.99
C LYS A 109 21.56 -21.74 -11.50
N ASN A 110 20.31 -21.34 -11.22
CA ASN A 110 19.11 -22.10 -11.61
C ASN A 110 18.57 -21.68 -13.00
N LYS A 111 18.73 -20.41 -13.38
CA LYS A 111 18.28 -19.83 -14.65
C LYS A 111 19.40 -18.92 -15.22
N PRO A 112 20.40 -19.48 -15.92
CA PRO A 112 21.56 -18.74 -16.41
C PRO A 112 21.24 -17.58 -17.35
N ASP A 113 20.19 -17.73 -18.15
CA ASP A 113 19.75 -16.72 -19.14
C ASP A 113 18.91 -15.60 -18.53
N ALA A 114 18.59 -15.66 -17.23
CA ALA A 114 17.85 -14.60 -16.57
C ALA A 114 18.67 -13.30 -16.52
N THR A 115 18.02 -12.17 -16.79
CA THR A 115 18.62 -10.82 -16.74
C THR A 115 17.96 -9.91 -15.69
N GLU A 116 16.80 -10.33 -15.18
CA GLU A 116 16.00 -9.61 -14.19
C GLU A 116 15.29 -10.60 -13.26
N THR A 117 14.82 -10.08 -12.13
CA THR A 117 14.00 -10.82 -11.17
C THR A 117 12.97 -9.89 -10.51
N VAL A 118 11.94 -10.47 -9.92
CA VAL A 118 10.94 -9.72 -9.16
C VAL A 118 11.38 -9.62 -7.70
N VAL A 119 11.39 -8.41 -7.15
CA VAL A 119 11.86 -8.13 -5.79
C VAL A 119 10.71 -7.72 -4.90
N ASN A 120 10.42 -8.54 -3.87
CA ASN A 120 9.66 -8.07 -2.71
C ASN A 120 10.51 -7.04 -1.95
N THR A 121 10.05 -5.79 -1.95
CA THR A 121 10.84 -4.65 -1.48
C THR A 121 10.85 -4.49 0.04
N GLU A 122 9.79 -4.95 0.72
CA GLU A 122 9.54 -4.62 2.13
C GLU A 122 9.75 -3.11 2.40
N VAL A 123 9.21 -2.26 1.51
CA VAL A 123 9.41 -0.79 1.46
C VAL A 123 9.15 -0.07 2.79
N THR A 124 8.49 -0.74 3.73
CA THR A 124 8.15 -0.19 5.03
C THR A 124 9.24 -0.31 6.10
N ILE A 125 10.27 -1.15 5.90
CA ILE A 125 11.30 -1.41 6.91
C ILE A 125 12.12 -0.15 7.22
N ALA A 126 12.52 0.00 8.49
CA ALA A 126 13.34 1.08 9.05
C ALA A 126 14.47 1.60 8.15
N GLY A 127 15.17 0.70 7.45
CA GLY A 127 16.27 1.05 6.55
C GLY A 127 15.88 2.02 5.42
N ALA A 128 14.60 2.08 5.07
CA ALA A 128 14.05 2.99 4.07
C ALA A 128 13.46 4.30 4.67
N CYS A 129 13.59 4.53 5.98
CA CYS A 129 12.83 5.57 6.68
C CYS A 129 13.54 6.92 6.80
N GLY A 130 14.75 7.07 6.24
CA GLY A 130 15.47 8.35 6.21
C GLY A 130 14.59 9.52 5.73
N PRO A 131 13.94 9.41 4.56
CA PRO A 131 13.03 10.43 4.05
C PRO A 131 11.79 10.72 4.92
N LEU A 132 11.42 9.82 5.84
CA LEU A 132 10.26 10.02 6.72
C LEU A 132 10.58 10.87 7.95
N GLN A 133 11.85 11.01 8.32
CA GLN A 133 12.25 11.65 9.57
C GLN A 133 11.76 13.10 9.68
N SER A 134 11.87 13.87 8.59
CA SER A 134 11.47 15.28 8.52
C SER A 134 9.96 15.51 8.62
N ILE A 135 9.15 14.49 8.30
CA ILE A 135 7.68 14.58 8.28
C ILE A 135 7.02 13.76 9.40
N THR A 136 7.81 13.08 10.23
CA THR A 136 7.31 12.29 11.36
C THR A 136 6.79 13.21 12.46
N THR A 137 5.51 13.08 12.83
CA THR A 137 4.87 13.89 13.88
C THR A 137 5.08 13.30 15.28
N GLU A 138 4.71 14.05 16.32
CA GLU A 138 4.73 13.52 17.69
C GLU A 138 3.76 12.36 17.90
N TRP A 139 2.62 12.36 17.20
CA TRP A 139 1.64 11.28 17.25
C TRP A 139 2.14 10.01 16.58
N ASP A 140 2.90 10.14 15.49
CA ASP A 140 3.55 8.99 14.85
C ASP A 140 4.61 8.38 15.79
N ARG A 141 5.40 9.22 16.48
CA ARG A 141 6.37 8.75 17.49
C ARG A 141 5.70 8.06 18.68
N GLN A 142 4.56 8.58 19.14
CA GLN A 142 3.79 7.96 20.21
C GLN A 142 3.25 6.59 19.79
N LEU A 143 2.70 6.49 18.58
CA LEU A 143 2.23 5.23 18.01
C LEU A 143 3.38 4.22 17.91
N ASP A 144 4.51 4.63 17.32
CA ASP A 144 5.68 3.78 17.11
C ASP A 144 6.24 3.22 18.44
N LYS A 145 6.41 4.08 19.45
CA LYS A 145 6.89 3.66 20.77
C LYS A 145 6.00 2.59 21.43
N ASN A 146 4.71 2.58 21.12
CA ASN A 146 3.75 1.63 21.68
C ASN A 146 3.52 0.39 20.79
N CYS A 147 4.20 0.30 19.64
CA CYS A 147 4.19 -0.89 18.80
C CYS A 147 5.03 -2.02 19.43
N ALA A 148 4.74 -3.27 19.05
CA ALA A 148 5.49 -4.44 19.54
C ALA A 148 6.99 -4.42 19.18
N ARG A 149 7.36 -3.72 18.11
CA ARG A 149 8.75 -3.55 17.66
C ARG A 149 8.96 -2.09 17.21
N PRO A 150 9.21 -1.16 18.15
CA PRO A 150 9.40 0.24 17.79
C PRO A 150 10.52 0.43 16.76
N GLY A 151 10.33 1.36 15.83
CA GLY A 151 11.22 1.68 14.73
C GLY A 151 11.28 0.64 13.62
N PHE A 152 10.50 -0.46 13.68
CA PHE A 152 10.66 -1.55 12.72
C PHE A 152 10.06 -1.25 11.34
N GLN A 153 8.83 -0.73 11.28
CA GLN A 153 8.16 -0.38 10.02
C GLN A 153 7.48 1.01 10.03
N PRO A 154 8.26 2.11 10.13
CA PRO A 154 7.71 3.48 10.24
C PRO A 154 6.70 3.86 9.14
N LEU A 155 6.95 3.53 7.87
CA LEU A 155 6.00 3.80 6.80
C LEU A 155 4.67 3.07 7.04
N GLU A 156 4.72 1.81 7.49
CA GLU A 156 3.52 1.03 7.77
C GLU A 156 2.74 1.60 8.95
N TYR A 157 3.40 2.12 9.97
CA TYR A 157 2.72 2.77 11.11
C TYR A 157 1.95 4.01 10.68
N MET A 158 2.43 4.70 9.64
CA MET A 158 1.80 5.90 9.11
C MET A 158 0.69 5.62 8.07
N THR A 159 0.63 4.42 7.49
CA THR A 159 -0.18 4.13 6.29
C THR A 159 -1.00 2.82 6.36
N GLY A 160 -0.64 1.89 7.24
CA GLY A 160 -1.25 0.57 7.34
C GLY A 160 -2.57 0.59 8.09
N GLY A 161 -3.53 -0.21 7.62
CA GLY A 161 -4.86 -0.33 8.20
C GLY A 161 -4.88 -0.85 9.63
N ARG A 162 -3.82 -1.52 10.10
CA ARG A 162 -3.65 -1.87 11.52
C ARG A 162 -3.49 -0.63 12.42
N TYR A 163 -2.98 0.46 11.88
CA TYR A 163 -2.46 1.60 12.65
C TYR A 163 -3.22 2.91 12.43
N ILE A 164 -3.82 3.11 11.25
CA ILE A 164 -4.57 4.34 10.92
C ILE A 164 -5.62 4.68 11.99
N GLY A 165 -6.43 3.70 12.42
CA GLY A 165 -7.44 3.92 13.47
C GLY A 165 -6.83 4.40 14.77
N GLU A 166 -5.73 3.79 15.20
CA GLU A 166 -5.03 4.19 16.44
C GLU A 166 -4.39 5.57 16.31
N LEU A 167 -3.81 5.89 15.16
CA LEU A 167 -3.24 7.21 14.92
C LEU A 167 -4.31 8.30 14.99
N VAL A 168 -5.48 8.07 14.38
CA VAL A 168 -6.64 8.98 14.49
C VAL A 168 -7.08 9.14 15.93
N ARG A 169 -7.11 8.06 16.71
CA ARG A 169 -7.47 8.10 18.14
C ARG A 169 -6.47 8.93 18.94
N ILE A 170 -5.17 8.70 18.74
CA ILE A 170 -4.09 9.43 19.42
C ILE A 170 -4.23 10.92 19.18
N ILE A 171 -4.37 11.34 17.91
CA ILE A 171 -4.50 12.75 17.54
C ILE A 171 -5.80 13.34 18.11
N PHE A 172 -6.90 12.59 18.09
CA PHE A 172 -8.17 13.09 18.59
C PHE A 172 -8.20 13.20 20.12
N PHE A 173 -7.67 12.22 20.84
CA PHE A 173 -7.52 12.28 22.30
C PHE A 173 -6.66 13.46 22.71
N ASP A 174 -5.55 13.66 22.00
CA ASP A 174 -4.71 14.83 22.17
C ASP A 174 -5.49 16.15 21.95
N TYR A 175 -6.14 16.29 20.79
CA TYR A 175 -6.93 17.47 20.48
C TYR A 175 -7.94 17.78 21.59
N MET A 176 -8.69 16.79 22.08
CA MET A 176 -9.69 17.00 23.13
C MET A 176 -9.09 17.40 24.49
N THR A 177 -7.91 16.88 24.84
CA THR A 177 -7.30 17.06 26.16
C THR A 177 -6.32 18.23 26.24
N ARG A 178 -5.80 18.73 25.12
CA ARG A 178 -4.84 19.85 25.07
C ARG A 178 -5.33 21.05 24.26
N ALA A 179 -5.90 20.84 23.07
CA ALA A 179 -6.19 21.92 22.11
C ALA A 179 -7.63 22.44 22.17
N HIS A 180 -8.60 21.58 22.46
CA HIS A 180 -10.00 21.94 22.63
C HIS A 180 -10.15 22.96 23.77
N LYS A 181 -11.09 23.90 23.63
CA LYS A 181 -11.32 24.96 24.61
C LYS A 181 -12.75 24.88 25.18
N PRO A 182 -12.92 24.64 26.49
CA PRO A 182 -11.88 24.27 27.45
C PRO A 182 -11.34 22.85 27.19
N PRO A 183 -10.11 22.52 27.63
CA PRO A 183 -9.61 21.15 27.57
C PRO A 183 -10.53 20.19 28.32
N VAL A 184 -10.80 19.02 27.75
CA VAL A 184 -11.68 18.01 28.35
C VAL A 184 -10.83 17.02 29.15
N PRO A 185 -11.09 16.81 30.45
CA PRO A 185 -10.37 15.80 31.23
C PRO A 185 -10.52 14.40 30.63
N ALA A 186 -9.45 13.61 30.64
CA ALA A 186 -9.49 12.25 30.10
C ALA A 186 -10.58 11.37 30.75
N ALA A 187 -10.85 11.55 32.05
CA ALA A 187 -11.91 10.84 32.77
C ALA A 187 -13.34 11.17 32.29
N SER A 188 -13.52 12.29 31.60
CA SER A 188 -14.81 12.71 31.03
C SER A 188 -15.03 12.16 29.62
N LEU A 189 -14.00 11.62 28.97
CA LEU A 189 -14.08 11.09 27.61
C LEU A 189 -14.45 9.60 27.62
N PRO A 190 -15.19 9.12 26.60
CA PRO A 190 -15.41 7.70 26.37
C PRO A 190 -14.12 6.87 26.40
N ALA A 191 -14.18 5.69 27.02
CA ALA A 191 -13.07 4.74 27.07
C ALA A 191 -12.50 4.43 25.67
N THR A 192 -13.34 4.43 24.63
CA THR A 192 -12.94 4.21 23.23
C THR A 192 -12.01 5.32 22.68
N ILE A 193 -12.07 6.53 23.23
CA ILE A 193 -11.13 7.61 22.90
C ILE A 193 -9.84 7.47 23.71
N VAL A 194 -9.95 7.06 24.98
CA VAL A 194 -8.82 7.02 25.92
C VAL A 194 -7.91 5.81 25.70
N HIS A 195 -8.48 4.61 25.53
CA HIS A 195 -7.71 3.37 25.46
C HIS A 195 -7.12 3.11 24.08
N SER A 196 -5.83 2.76 24.04
CA SER A 196 -5.12 2.37 22.83
C SER A 196 -5.82 1.28 22.04
N TYR A 197 -5.73 1.39 20.71
CA TYR A 197 -6.29 0.49 19.70
C TYR A 197 -7.82 0.32 19.75
N SER A 198 -8.54 1.22 20.42
CA SER A 198 -10.01 1.18 20.48
C SER A 198 -10.68 1.70 19.22
N PHE A 199 -9.99 2.53 18.42
CA PHE A 199 -10.45 2.90 17.08
C PHE A 199 -9.95 1.87 16.08
N THR A 200 -10.88 1.18 15.42
CA THR A 200 -10.55 0.36 14.26
C THR A 200 -10.56 1.21 12.99
N THR A 201 -9.70 0.89 12.03
CA THR A 201 -9.72 1.59 10.73
C THR A 201 -11.04 1.34 9.99
N THR A 202 -11.70 0.21 10.23
CA THR A 202 -13.07 -0.05 9.73
C THR A 202 -14.07 0.94 10.33
N PHE A 203 -14.01 1.22 11.64
CA PHE A 203 -14.86 2.23 12.26
C PHE A 203 -14.61 3.63 11.67
N VAL A 204 -13.33 4.03 11.57
CA VAL A 204 -12.98 5.35 11.00
C VAL A 204 -13.46 5.47 9.55
N SER A 205 -13.22 4.46 8.71
CA SER A 205 -13.60 4.51 7.30
C SER A 205 -15.12 4.36 7.06
N ALA A 206 -15.80 3.48 7.79
CA ALA A 206 -17.22 3.18 7.55
C ALA A 206 -18.17 4.17 8.24
N VAL A 207 -17.77 4.75 9.38
CA VAL A 207 -18.62 5.65 10.18
C VAL A 207 -18.15 7.09 10.06
N VAL A 208 -16.89 7.37 10.39
CA VAL A 208 -16.38 8.76 10.47
C VAL A 208 -16.22 9.38 9.09
N ALA A 209 -15.51 8.71 8.17
CA ALA A 209 -15.19 9.24 6.86
C ALA A 209 -16.40 9.29 5.90
N ARG A 210 -17.43 8.47 6.14
CA ARG A 210 -18.66 8.41 5.31
C ARG A 210 -19.79 9.31 5.80
N ALA A 211 -19.63 9.97 6.95
CA ALA A 211 -20.67 10.86 7.47
C ALA A 211 -20.88 12.08 6.56
N ARG A 212 -22.16 12.39 6.29
CA ARG A 212 -22.53 13.48 5.35
C ARG A 212 -22.48 14.84 6.01
N SER A 213 -22.70 14.89 7.33
CA SER A 213 -22.58 16.11 8.14
C SER A 213 -22.02 15.81 9.52
N ASP A 214 -21.50 16.85 10.17
CA ASP A 214 -20.97 16.73 11.53
C ASP A 214 -22.08 16.46 12.57
N SER A 215 -23.29 16.96 12.34
CA SER A 215 -24.44 16.71 13.21
C SER A 215 -24.93 15.26 13.13
N GLU A 216 -24.99 14.68 11.92
CA GLU A 216 -25.29 13.27 11.72
C GLU A 216 -24.23 12.39 12.41
N LEU A 217 -22.95 12.74 12.21
CA LEU A 217 -21.85 12.03 12.83
C LEU A 217 -21.94 12.10 14.36
N ALA A 218 -22.20 13.27 14.95
CA ALA A 218 -22.36 13.41 16.39
C ALA A 218 -23.45 12.49 16.95
N GLY A 219 -24.60 12.39 16.26
CA GLY A 219 -25.68 11.48 16.63
C GLY A 219 -25.27 10.00 16.58
N GLU A 220 -24.51 9.60 15.55
CA GLU A 220 -24.00 8.23 15.41
C GLU A 220 -22.93 7.89 16.45
N LEU A 221 -22.01 8.83 16.72
CA LEU A 221 -20.97 8.66 17.74
C LEU A 221 -21.58 8.59 19.15
N LYS A 222 -22.64 9.36 19.44
CA LYS A 222 -23.38 9.25 20.70
C LYS A 222 -23.96 7.85 20.94
N ARG A 223 -24.36 7.15 19.88
CA ARG A 223 -24.85 5.76 19.98
C ARG A 223 -23.72 4.74 20.11
N ARG A 224 -22.64 4.88 19.33
CA ARG A 224 -21.56 3.88 19.26
C ARG A 224 -20.52 4.01 20.36
N ILE A 225 -20.25 5.24 20.78
CA ILE A 225 -19.20 5.59 21.74
C ILE A 225 -19.74 6.63 22.74
N PRO A 226 -20.74 6.24 23.56
CA PRO A 226 -21.34 7.13 24.55
C PRO A 226 -20.32 7.59 25.59
N PRO A 227 -20.52 8.79 26.18
CA PRO A 227 -19.71 9.25 27.30
C PRO A 227 -19.92 8.39 28.55
N PRO A 228 -18.98 8.41 29.52
CA PRO A 228 -19.20 7.81 30.83
C PRO A 228 -20.41 8.43 31.52
N GLU A 229 -21.16 7.64 32.29
CA GLU A 229 -22.37 8.10 33.00
C GLU A 229 -22.09 9.27 33.97
N SER A 230 -20.89 9.31 34.54
CA SER A 230 -20.43 10.38 35.44
C SER A 230 -19.96 11.65 34.72
N SER A 231 -20.02 11.69 33.38
CA SER A 231 -19.47 12.78 32.58
C SER A 231 -20.57 13.68 32.01
N ASN A 232 -20.36 15.00 32.14
CA ASN A 232 -21.19 15.99 31.46
C ASN A 232 -20.76 16.23 29.99
N TRP A 233 -19.66 15.61 29.55
CA TRP A 233 -19.21 15.72 28.17
C TRP A 233 -20.08 14.86 27.25
N GLY A 234 -20.33 15.34 26.04
CA GLY A 234 -21.04 14.58 25.02
C GLY A 234 -20.64 15.01 23.61
N TRP A 235 -20.92 14.14 22.64
CA TRP A 235 -20.68 14.43 21.23
C TRP A 235 -21.51 15.63 20.76
N SER A 236 -20.82 16.69 20.36
CA SER A 236 -21.36 17.83 19.64
C SER A 236 -20.96 17.76 18.16
N PRO A 237 -21.67 18.46 17.26
CA PRO A 237 -21.23 18.62 15.87
C PRO A 237 -19.79 19.11 15.78
N HIS A 238 -19.35 19.99 16.68
CA HIS A 238 -17.97 20.47 16.71
C HIS A 238 -16.94 19.33 16.95
N SER A 239 -17.13 18.54 18.02
CA SER A 239 -16.23 17.42 18.34
C SER A 239 -16.24 16.31 17.28
N ALA A 240 -17.41 16.04 16.69
CA ALA A 240 -17.57 15.11 15.60
C ALA A 240 -16.85 15.60 14.32
N GLY A 241 -16.98 16.88 14.00
CA GLY A 241 -16.28 17.52 12.89
C GLY A 241 -14.76 17.54 13.07
N ALA A 242 -14.27 17.74 14.30
CA ALA A 242 -12.86 17.63 14.62
C ALA A 242 -12.33 16.21 14.36
N LEU A 243 -13.04 15.17 14.85
CA LEU A 243 -12.68 13.78 14.59
C LEU A 243 -12.69 13.46 13.08
N ARG A 244 -13.72 13.92 12.35
CA ARG A 244 -13.82 13.74 10.89
C ARG A 244 -12.67 14.40 10.14
N LYS A 245 -12.30 15.62 10.54
CA LYS A 245 -11.17 16.35 9.95
C LYS A 245 -9.84 15.67 10.21
N ILE A 246 -9.59 15.20 11.43
CA ILE A 246 -8.39 14.43 11.78
C ILE A 246 -8.31 13.15 10.94
N ALA A 247 -9.40 12.38 10.87
CA ALA A 247 -9.46 11.17 10.06
C ALA A 247 -9.14 11.44 8.58
N HIS A 248 -9.69 12.53 8.02
CA HIS A 248 -9.40 12.95 6.65
C HIS A 248 -7.93 13.33 6.45
N LEU A 249 -7.33 14.12 7.36
CA LEU A 249 -5.93 14.55 7.25
C LEU A 249 -4.96 13.36 7.35
N VAL A 250 -5.19 12.44 8.28
CA VAL A 250 -4.40 11.19 8.40
C VAL A 250 -4.49 10.38 7.11
N GLN A 251 -5.69 10.26 6.55
CA GLN A 251 -5.90 9.54 5.30
C GLN A 251 -5.19 10.19 4.11
N VAL A 252 -5.33 11.51 3.93
CA VAL A 252 -4.68 12.26 2.84
C VAL A 252 -3.17 12.12 2.94
N ARG A 253 -2.60 12.28 4.14
CA ARG A 253 -1.17 12.06 4.38
C ARG A 253 -0.77 10.63 4.00
N SER A 254 -1.55 9.64 4.43
CA SER A 254 -1.27 8.22 4.14
C SER A 254 -1.23 7.96 2.64
N ALA A 255 -2.21 8.46 1.89
CA ALA A 255 -2.26 8.35 0.43
C ALA A 255 -1.04 9.03 -0.24
N GLY A 256 -0.62 10.20 0.27
CA GLY A 256 0.57 10.90 -0.21
C GLY A 256 1.87 10.11 0.01
N LEU A 257 2.02 9.48 1.17
CA LEU A 257 3.17 8.62 1.49
C LEU A 257 3.22 7.37 0.60
N ILE A 258 2.06 6.73 0.37
CA ILE A 258 1.95 5.60 -0.56
C ILE A 258 2.33 6.02 -1.97
N ALA A 259 1.83 7.16 -2.45
CA ALA A 259 2.18 7.69 -3.76
C ALA A 259 3.69 8.00 -3.88
N ALA A 260 4.27 8.67 -2.89
CA ALA A 260 5.70 9.00 -2.87
C ALA A 260 6.58 7.74 -2.87
N SER A 261 6.24 6.73 -2.06
CA SER A 261 6.96 5.46 -2.05
C SER A 261 6.86 4.72 -3.38
N THR A 262 5.67 4.74 -4.01
CA THR A 262 5.45 4.11 -5.32
C THR A 262 6.28 4.79 -6.41
N VAL A 263 6.21 6.11 -6.49
CA VAL A 263 6.97 6.90 -7.49
C VAL A 263 8.48 6.76 -7.25
N GLY A 264 8.93 6.79 -6.00
CA GLY A 264 10.33 6.55 -5.63
C GLY A 264 10.82 5.18 -6.11
N LEU A 265 10.02 4.12 -5.92
CA LEU A 265 10.36 2.79 -6.43
C LEU A 265 10.47 2.75 -7.95
N LEU A 266 9.53 3.37 -8.68
CA LEU A 266 9.60 3.47 -10.14
C LEU A 266 10.86 4.21 -10.62
N ALA A 267 11.26 5.25 -9.90
CA ALA A 267 12.48 5.98 -10.19
C ALA A 267 13.73 5.12 -9.99
N THR A 268 13.76 4.27 -8.95
CA THR A 268 14.91 3.41 -8.66
C THR A 268 15.20 2.37 -9.77
N VAL A 269 14.18 2.00 -10.55
CA VAL A 269 14.31 1.05 -11.66
C VAL A 269 14.33 1.74 -13.04
N GLY A 270 14.32 3.08 -13.07
CA GLY A 270 14.37 3.86 -14.31
C GLY A 270 13.07 3.87 -15.11
N GLU A 271 11.93 3.56 -14.48
CA GLU A 271 10.62 3.66 -15.15
C GLU A 271 10.13 5.11 -15.22
N ILE A 272 10.49 5.93 -14.23
CA ILE A 272 10.20 7.37 -14.15
C ILE A 272 11.50 8.13 -13.85
N ALA A 273 11.71 9.26 -14.51
CA ALA A 273 12.77 10.20 -14.18
C ALA A 273 12.26 11.23 -13.17
N LEU A 274 12.99 11.43 -12.08
CA LEU A 274 12.71 12.47 -11.09
C LEU A 274 13.66 13.65 -11.28
N SER A 275 13.14 14.86 -11.12
CA SER A 275 13.92 16.09 -11.08
C SER A 275 14.22 16.49 -9.63
N GLU A 276 15.44 16.94 -9.36
CA GLU A 276 15.81 17.50 -8.06
C GLU A 276 14.94 18.72 -7.71
N PRO A 277 14.52 18.88 -6.44
CA PRO A 277 13.79 20.07 -6.00
C PRO A 277 14.59 21.36 -6.29
N GLY A 278 14.01 22.28 -7.07
CA GLY A 278 14.67 23.55 -7.43
C GLY A 278 15.44 23.54 -8.75
N SER A 279 15.52 22.40 -9.44
CA SER A 279 16.01 22.36 -10.83
C SER A 279 15.13 23.23 -11.75
N PRO A 280 15.67 23.90 -12.78
CA PRO A 280 14.88 24.63 -13.77
C PRO A 280 13.85 23.75 -14.51
N ALA A 281 14.02 22.42 -14.47
CA ALA A 281 13.04 21.47 -14.98
C ALA A 281 11.83 21.25 -14.05
N SER A 282 11.88 21.71 -12.80
CA SER A 282 10.79 21.56 -11.83
C SER A 282 9.75 22.67 -12.00
N LEU A 283 8.47 22.28 -12.13
CA LEU A 283 7.36 23.24 -12.23
C LEU A 283 7.15 23.97 -10.88
N PRO A 284 6.86 25.29 -10.87
CA PRO A 284 6.57 26.03 -9.63
C PRO A 284 5.35 25.49 -8.86
N ASP A 285 5.39 25.57 -7.52
CA ASP A 285 4.35 25.03 -6.61
C ASP A 285 2.92 25.52 -6.94
N GLY A 286 2.78 26.72 -7.53
CA GLY A 286 1.49 27.36 -7.82
C GLY A 286 0.72 26.81 -9.03
N MET A 287 1.38 26.12 -9.98
CA MET A 287 0.72 25.75 -11.24
C MET A 287 -0.08 24.43 -11.16
N VAL A 288 0.06 23.69 -10.06
CA VAL A 288 -0.61 22.38 -9.83
C VAL A 288 -1.83 22.50 -8.89
N LEU A 289 -2.18 23.72 -8.49
CA LEU A 289 -3.26 24.00 -7.52
C LEU A 289 -4.66 24.18 -8.14
N THR A 290 -4.84 24.05 -9.45
CA THR A 290 -6.20 24.13 -10.01
C THR A 290 -6.95 22.80 -9.81
N ASP A 291 -8.10 22.85 -9.12
CA ASP A 291 -8.98 21.71 -8.83
C ASP A 291 -9.80 21.23 -10.05
N SER A 292 -9.31 21.52 -11.27
CA SER A 292 -9.99 21.12 -12.50
C SER A 292 -9.54 19.73 -12.94
N LYS A 293 -10.52 18.85 -13.18
CA LYS A 293 -10.37 17.55 -13.86
C LYS A 293 -9.33 17.64 -14.98
N PRO A 294 -8.38 16.69 -15.11
CA PRO A 294 -7.25 16.83 -16.03
C PRO A 294 -7.77 17.03 -17.46
N SER A 295 -7.44 18.18 -18.04
CA SER A 295 -7.67 18.42 -19.46
C SER A 295 -6.64 17.61 -20.25
N SER A 296 -7.09 16.96 -21.33
CA SER A 296 -6.23 16.16 -22.20
C SER A 296 -4.98 16.94 -22.63
N PRO A 297 -3.83 16.30 -22.88
CA PRO A 297 -2.52 16.97 -23.05
C PRO A 297 -2.40 17.97 -24.23
N LYS A 298 -3.47 18.16 -25.02
CA LYS A 298 -3.48 19.08 -26.16
C LYS A 298 -3.51 20.56 -25.75
N SER A 299 -3.95 20.92 -24.54
CA SER A 299 -4.07 22.33 -24.13
C SER A 299 -2.71 22.98 -23.78
N ILE A 300 -1.79 22.23 -23.17
CA ILE A 300 -0.47 22.74 -22.75
C ILE A 300 0.41 23.11 -23.96
N LEU A 301 0.25 22.41 -25.09
CA LEU A 301 0.96 22.72 -26.34
C LEU A 301 0.52 24.05 -26.98
N SER A 302 -0.67 24.56 -26.66
CA SER A 302 -1.19 25.80 -27.28
C SER A 302 -0.71 27.08 -26.61
N SER A 303 -0.29 27.04 -25.34
CA SER A 303 0.18 28.20 -24.60
C SER A 303 1.66 28.55 -24.84
N LEU A 304 2.38 27.72 -25.60
CA LEU A 304 3.76 27.98 -26.04
C LEU A 304 3.78 28.30 -27.54
N GLN A 305 2.98 29.27 -27.96
CA GLN A 305 3.03 29.85 -29.30
C GLN A 305 3.16 31.37 -29.20
N ARG A 306 4.37 31.83 -28.92
CA ARG A 306 4.90 33.17 -29.19
C ARG A 306 6.40 33.13 -28.91
N ASP A 307 7.16 32.63 -29.87
CA ASP A 307 8.21 33.45 -30.46
C ASP A 307 8.73 32.85 -31.76
N THR A 308 8.97 33.79 -32.65
CA THR A 308 9.37 33.73 -34.06
C THR A 308 10.60 32.88 -34.36
N ARG A 309 10.55 32.25 -35.55
CA ARG A 309 11.66 32.03 -36.49
C ARG A 309 12.95 31.45 -35.89
N ASP A 310 13.09 30.14 -35.97
CA ASP A 310 14.26 29.53 -36.62
C ASP A 310 14.00 28.03 -36.86
N GLY A 311 14.36 27.56 -38.06
CA GLY A 311 14.28 26.16 -38.44
C GLY A 311 15.29 25.34 -37.65
N LEU A 312 14.89 24.89 -36.46
CA LEU A 312 15.68 23.96 -35.66
C LEU A 312 15.17 22.55 -35.92
N SER A 313 16.02 21.80 -36.62
CA SER A 313 15.94 20.33 -36.71
C SER A 313 15.75 19.73 -35.32
N PRO A 314 14.95 18.66 -35.19
CA PRO A 314 14.64 18.07 -33.88
C PRO A 314 15.93 17.59 -33.20
N ALA A 315 16.05 17.92 -31.92
CA ALA A 315 17.19 17.53 -31.10
C ALA A 315 17.42 15.99 -31.16
N PRO A 316 18.68 15.55 -31.21
CA PRO A 316 19.03 14.14 -31.25
C PRO A 316 18.52 13.45 -29.96
N GLY A 317 17.55 12.55 -30.13
CA GLY A 317 16.91 11.82 -29.03
C GLY A 317 15.40 11.71 -29.13
N SER A 318 14.73 12.41 -30.05
CA SER A 318 13.31 12.22 -30.31
C SER A 318 13.05 10.88 -31.03
N SER A 319 13.09 9.78 -30.28
CA SER A 319 12.58 8.49 -30.74
C SER A 319 11.13 8.67 -31.21
N ALA A 320 10.92 8.40 -32.50
CA ALA A 320 9.67 8.59 -33.21
C ALA A 320 8.46 7.96 -32.47
N TRP A 321 7.43 8.78 -32.25
CA TRP A 321 6.14 8.46 -31.63
C TRP A 321 5.33 7.41 -32.40
N LYS A 322 5.69 6.12 -32.35
CA LYS A 322 4.98 5.09 -33.14
C LYS A 322 3.78 4.43 -32.45
N SER A 323 3.62 4.56 -31.13
CA SER A 323 2.58 3.80 -30.41
C SER A 323 1.67 4.64 -29.49
N GLY A 324 1.88 5.95 -29.37
CA GLY A 324 1.18 6.78 -28.38
C GLY A 324 1.82 6.69 -26.98
N PRO A 325 1.29 7.41 -25.97
CA PRO A 325 1.83 7.43 -24.63
C PRO A 325 1.77 6.03 -23.98
N GLU A 326 2.84 5.63 -23.29
CA GLU A 326 2.88 4.37 -22.53
C GLU A 326 2.19 4.54 -21.16
N GLU A 327 1.34 3.59 -20.79
CA GLU A 327 0.73 3.49 -19.46
C GLU A 327 1.50 2.51 -18.59
N LEU A 328 2.20 3.03 -17.59
CA LEU A 328 2.82 2.24 -16.53
C LEU A 328 1.75 1.89 -15.48
N VAL A 329 1.43 0.61 -15.39
CA VAL A 329 0.38 0.11 -14.51
C VAL A 329 0.97 -0.40 -13.21
N ILE A 330 0.47 0.12 -12.10
CA ILE A 330 0.74 -0.38 -10.75
C ILE A 330 -0.46 -1.20 -10.31
N ALA A 331 -0.25 -2.51 -10.16
CA ALA A 331 -1.27 -3.38 -9.61
C ALA A 331 -1.48 -3.06 -8.13
N TYR A 332 -2.72 -2.92 -7.68
CA TYR A 332 -3.00 -2.75 -6.26
C TYR A 332 -4.04 -3.71 -5.74
N THR A 333 -3.92 -4.07 -4.47
CA THR A 333 -4.98 -4.69 -3.68
C THR A 333 -4.82 -4.32 -2.20
N GLY A 334 -5.84 -4.58 -1.40
CA GLY A 334 -5.85 -4.33 0.03
C GLY A 334 -7.01 -3.45 0.49
N GLY A 335 -7.54 -3.75 1.67
CA GLY A 335 -8.78 -3.16 2.15
C GLY A 335 -8.74 -1.64 2.35
N ILE A 336 -7.57 -1.02 2.53
CA ILE A 336 -7.48 0.43 2.68
C ILE A 336 -7.67 1.10 1.31
N ILE A 337 -6.85 0.72 0.33
CA ILE A 337 -6.94 1.32 -1.00
C ILE A 337 -8.26 0.99 -1.71
N GLN A 338 -8.87 -0.17 -1.41
CA GLN A 338 -10.15 -0.58 -2.03
C GLN A 338 -11.40 -0.02 -1.34
N HIS A 339 -11.38 0.21 -0.02
CA HIS A 339 -12.62 0.47 0.73
C HIS A 339 -12.61 1.74 1.58
N TYR A 340 -11.44 2.33 1.84
CA TYR A 340 -11.37 3.61 2.54
C TYR A 340 -11.78 4.73 1.55
N PRO A 341 -12.82 5.53 1.84
CA PRO A 341 -13.40 6.49 0.88
C PRO A 341 -12.37 7.39 0.21
N ASN A 342 -12.30 7.42 -1.12
CA ASN A 342 -11.39 8.26 -1.91
C ASN A 342 -9.88 7.96 -1.73
N PHE A 343 -9.48 6.89 -1.06
CA PHE A 343 -8.05 6.61 -0.81
C PHE A 343 -7.30 6.35 -2.11
N LYS A 344 -7.85 5.51 -3.00
CA LYS A 344 -7.26 5.22 -4.31
C LYS A 344 -7.17 6.47 -5.17
N GLU A 345 -8.24 7.27 -5.21
CA GLU A 345 -8.33 8.51 -5.98
C GLU A 345 -7.30 9.53 -5.49
N GLN A 346 -7.17 9.68 -4.17
CA GLN A 346 -6.19 10.57 -3.56
C GLN A 346 -4.75 10.10 -3.83
N THR A 347 -4.51 8.78 -3.75
CA THR A 347 -3.18 8.20 -4.06
C THR A 347 -2.83 8.44 -5.52
N GLN A 348 -3.76 8.17 -6.45
CA GLN A 348 -3.58 8.45 -7.88
C GLN A 348 -3.29 9.94 -8.11
N ARG A 349 -4.05 10.84 -7.48
CA ARG A 349 -3.84 12.29 -7.59
C ARG A 349 -2.43 12.69 -7.15
N PHE A 350 -1.90 12.11 -6.08
CA PHE A 350 -0.53 12.38 -5.64
C PHE A 350 0.51 11.80 -6.61
N ILE A 351 0.31 10.59 -7.15
CA ILE A 351 1.18 10.01 -8.19
C ILE A 351 1.24 10.95 -9.39
N ASP A 352 0.08 11.37 -9.91
CA ASP A 352 -0.01 12.27 -11.06
C ASP A 352 0.75 13.58 -10.80
N ARG A 353 0.58 14.16 -9.61
CA ARG A 353 1.27 15.40 -9.22
C ARG A 353 2.78 15.24 -9.14
N LEU A 354 3.26 14.13 -8.59
CA LEU A 354 4.70 13.85 -8.48
C LEU A 354 5.32 13.64 -9.87
N VAL A 355 4.67 12.86 -10.73
CA VAL A 355 5.13 12.62 -12.11
C VAL A 355 5.10 13.90 -12.93
N MET A 356 4.03 14.70 -12.86
CA MET A 356 3.96 15.98 -13.57
C MET A 356 5.02 16.97 -13.10
N ARG A 357 5.28 17.05 -11.79
CA ARG A 357 6.31 17.94 -11.22
C ARG A 357 7.72 17.53 -11.63
N ALA A 358 7.95 16.23 -11.87
CA ALA A 358 9.23 15.73 -12.32
C ALA A 358 9.57 16.12 -13.77
N GLY A 359 8.57 16.56 -14.55
CA GLY A 359 8.73 16.98 -15.94
C GLY A 359 8.21 15.96 -16.94
N VAL A 360 8.43 16.24 -18.23
CA VAL A 360 8.03 15.35 -19.33
C VAL A 360 8.81 14.04 -19.21
N GLN A 361 8.07 12.92 -19.16
CA GLN A 361 8.66 11.59 -19.10
C GLN A 361 8.95 11.07 -20.51
N ASP A 362 10.05 10.32 -20.65
CA ASP A 362 10.41 9.66 -21.91
C ASP A 362 9.24 8.81 -22.42
N GLY A 363 8.96 8.89 -23.73
CA GLY A 363 7.85 8.17 -24.35
C GLY A 363 6.45 8.64 -23.94
N GLY A 364 6.32 9.76 -23.22
CA GLY A 364 5.03 10.24 -22.72
C GLY A 364 4.43 9.33 -21.65
N LYS A 365 5.27 8.65 -20.87
CA LYS A 365 4.86 7.70 -19.83
C LYS A 365 3.95 8.37 -18.79
N SER A 366 2.93 7.63 -18.39
CA SER A 366 2.00 7.98 -17.31
C SER A 366 1.83 6.81 -16.36
N VAL A 367 1.52 7.07 -15.09
CA VAL A 367 1.44 6.02 -14.06
C VAL A 367 0.01 5.86 -13.56
N PHE A 368 -0.53 4.65 -13.60
CA PHE A 368 -1.90 4.35 -13.21
C PHE A 368 -2.01 3.22 -12.20
N LEU A 369 -2.79 3.44 -11.15
CA LEU A 369 -3.21 2.41 -10.22
C LEU A 369 -4.36 1.60 -10.82
N ARG A 370 -4.17 0.27 -10.97
CA ARG A 370 -5.23 -0.66 -11.41
C ARG A 370 -5.46 -1.77 -10.40
N GLU A 371 -6.73 -2.05 -10.14
CA GLU A 371 -7.14 -3.05 -9.16
C GLU A 371 -6.81 -4.45 -9.68
N ALA A 372 -6.10 -5.24 -8.86
CA ALA A 372 -5.93 -6.67 -9.07
C ALA A 372 -6.86 -7.42 -8.10
N ARG A 373 -8.15 -7.53 -8.49
CA ARG A 373 -9.17 -8.23 -7.70
C ARG A 373 -8.72 -9.67 -7.44
N ASP A 374 -8.74 -10.07 -6.18
CA ASP A 374 -8.25 -11.38 -5.74
C ASP A 374 -6.85 -11.72 -6.24
N GLY A 375 -6.00 -10.70 -6.45
CA GLY A 375 -4.67 -10.85 -7.05
C GLY A 375 -3.77 -11.84 -6.32
N GLY A 376 -3.91 -11.96 -5.00
CA GLY A 376 -3.23 -12.97 -4.19
C GLY A 376 -3.60 -14.41 -4.58
N ILE A 377 -4.86 -14.68 -4.93
CA ILE A 377 -5.37 -16.00 -5.27
C ILE A 377 -5.11 -16.31 -6.75
N ILE A 378 -5.53 -15.40 -7.64
CA ILE A 378 -5.38 -15.56 -9.08
C ILE A 378 -3.90 -15.62 -9.45
N GLY A 379 -3.07 -14.74 -8.89
CA GLY A 379 -1.64 -14.71 -9.12
C GLY A 379 -0.92 -15.98 -8.67
N ALA A 380 -1.29 -16.53 -7.51
CA ALA A 380 -0.77 -17.82 -7.08
C ALA A 380 -1.15 -18.95 -8.05
N GLY A 381 -2.38 -18.93 -8.58
CA GLY A 381 -2.83 -19.85 -9.62
C GLY A 381 -2.04 -19.73 -10.92
N VAL A 382 -1.80 -18.49 -11.40
CA VAL A 382 -0.98 -18.21 -12.59
C VAL A 382 0.43 -18.77 -12.41
N LEU A 383 1.09 -18.48 -11.28
CA LEU A 383 2.44 -18.95 -11.00
C LEU A 383 2.50 -20.48 -10.88
N ALA A 384 1.51 -21.11 -10.23
CA ALA A 384 1.43 -22.57 -10.16
C ALA A 384 1.23 -23.21 -11.53
N GLY A 385 0.44 -22.58 -12.41
CA GLY A 385 0.26 -23.01 -13.80
C GLY A 385 1.56 -22.93 -14.60
N MET A 386 2.28 -21.80 -14.49
CA MET A 386 3.58 -21.61 -15.15
C MET A 386 4.61 -22.66 -14.71
N GLU A 387 4.74 -22.88 -13.41
CA GLU A 387 5.64 -23.90 -12.85
C GLU A 387 5.29 -25.31 -13.37
N THR A 388 4.00 -25.63 -13.50
CA THR A 388 3.56 -26.93 -14.02
C THR A 388 3.91 -27.09 -15.51
N LEU A 389 3.80 -26.02 -16.29
CA LEU A 389 4.18 -26.03 -17.71
C LEU A 389 5.69 -26.16 -17.91
N GLU A 390 6.51 -25.46 -17.12
CA GLU A 390 7.98 -25.58 -17.15
C GLU A 390 8.42 -27.03 -16.84
N ARG A 391 7.82 -27.68 -15.83
CA ARG A 391 8.11 -29.08 -15.46
C ARG A 391 7.66 -30.12 -16.48
N ASN A 392 6.66 -29.81 -17.29
CA ASN A 392 6.20 -30.73 -18.34
C ASN A 392 6.99 -30.55 -19.65
N SER A 393 7.71 -29.43 -19.78
CA SER A 393 8.50 -29.08 -20.97
C SER A 393 9.99 -29.40 -20.80
N SER A 394 10.44 -29.69 -19.57
CA SER A 394 11.76 -30.21 -19.21
C SER A 394 11.70 -31.71 -19.02
#